data_AF-A0AAU5EVJ9-F1
#
_entry.id   AF-A0AAU5EVJ9-F1
#
_cell.length_a   1.000
_cell.length_b   1.000
_cell.length_c   1.000
_cell.angle_alpha   90.00
_cell.angle_beta   90.00
_cell.angle_gamma   90.00
#
_symmetry.space_group_name_H-M   'P 1'
#
loop_
_entity.id
_entity.type
_entity.pdbx_description
1 polymer ?
#
loop_
_entity_poly.entity_id
_entity_poly.type
_entity_poly.pdbx_seq_one_letter_code
_entity_poly.pdbx_strand_id
1 'polypeptide(L)'
;MGIFKKRRSREERAAEIVGQVAAGKGFYGRATRAFLGNDDFARVQQSIGAYHSGLDVQQLLAAGAPTMPAAVVSISDTGKLVNFDPIVDLVLQPSGTADRITLQTIVSKLRIPRVGDQVLLVADPARAGGYLYAGDGVTP
;
A
#
# COMPACT_ATOMS: atom_id res chain seq x y z
N MET A 1 -38.99 -21.71 -0.91
CA MET A 1 -37.70 -21.80 -1.63
C MET A 1 -37.72 -20.79 -2.76
N GLY A 2 -37.03 -19.66 -2.63
CA GLY A 2 -36.97 -18.61 -3.66
C GLY A 2 -35.53 -18.17 -3.87
N ILE A 3 -34.94 -18.58 -5.00
CA ILE A 3 -33.54 -18.41 -5.36
C ILE A 3 -33.34 -17.01 -5.97
N PHE A 4 -33.29 -15.98 -5.13
CA PHE A 4 -32.92 -14.63 -5.56
C PHE A 4 -31.39 -14.52 -5.63
N LYS A 5 -30.83 -14.78 -6.83
CA LYS A 5 -29.41 -14.57 -7.11
C LYS A 5 -29.15 -13.06 -7.16
N LYS A 6 -28.71 -12.47 -6.03
CA LYS A 6 -28.28 -11.06 -5.92
C LYS A 6 -27.37 -10.72 -7.10
N ARG A 7 -27.83 -9.84 -8.00
CA ARG A 7 -26.98 -9.28 -9.06
C ARG A 7 -25.94 -8.40 -8.37
N ARG A 8 -24.66 -8.80 -8.41
CA ARG A 8 -23.54 -7.93 -7.98
C ARG A 8 -23.61 -6.59 -8.71
N SER A 9 -23.36 -5.52 -7.98
CA SER A 9 -23.34 -4.15 -8.52
C SER A 9 -22.24 -4.02 -9.58
N ARG A 10 -22.39 -3.06 -10.51
CA ARG A 10 -21.34 -2.73 -11.48
C ARG A 10 -20.04 -2.32 -10.79
N GLU A 11 -20.13 -1.68 -9.62
CA GLU A 11 -18.98 -1.26 -8.81
C GLU A 11 -18.22 -2.45 -8.23
N GLU A 12 -18.93 -3.46 -7.69
CA GLU A 12 -18.29 -4.69 -7.19
C GLU A 12 -17.54 -5.43 -8.30
N ARG A 13 -18.09 -5.45 -9.51
CA ARG A 13 -17.42 -6.06 -10.67
C ARG A 13 -16.19 -5.27 -11.09
N ALA A 14 -16.24 -3.94 -11.05
CA ALA A 14 -15.09 -3.10 -11.35
C ALA A 14 -13.97 -3.31 -10.32
N ALA A 15 -14.32 -3.35 -9.03
CA ALA A 15 -13.37 -3.67 -7.96
C ALA A 15 -12.75 -5.07 -8.12
N GLU A 16 -13.55 -6.07 -8.49
CA GLU A 16 -13.06 -7.43 -8.75
C GLU A 16 -12.09 -7.49 -9.94
N ILE A 17 -12.38 -6.77 -11.02
CA ILE A 17 -11.50 -6.69 -12.19
C ILE A 17 -10.19 -5.98 -11.82
N VAL A 18 -10.25 -4.88 -11.07
CA VAL A 18 -9.07 -4.18 -10.56
C VAL A 18 -8.23 -5.10 -9.68
N GLY A 19 -8.85 -5.88 -8.78
CA GLY A 19 -8.16 -6.86 -7.96
C GLY A 19 -7.50 -8.00 -8.77
N GLN A 20 -8.14 -8.47 -9.84
CA GLN A 20 -7.56 -9.47 -10.75
C GLN A 20 -6.35 -8.91 -11.52
N VAL A 21 -6.42 -7.65 -11.94
CA VAL A 21 -5.30 -6.94 -12.59
C VAL A 21 -4.15 -6.75 -11.60
N ALA A 22 -4.44 -6.30 -10.38
CA ALA A 22 -3.44 -6.13 -9.32
C ALA A 22 -2.74 -7.44 -8.95
N ALA A 23 -3.49 -8.53 -8.82
CA ALA A 23 -2.95 -9.83 -8.46
C ALA A 23 -2.27 -10.55 -9.63
N GLY A 24 -2.41 -10.07 -10.87
CA GLY A 24 -2.01 -10.79 -12.09
C GLY A 24 -2.69 -12.15 -12.24
N LYS A 25 -3.84 -12.34 -11.59
CA LYS A 25 -4.62 -13.58 -11.56
C LYS A 25 -5.90 -13.40 -12.38
N GLY A 26 -6.41 -14.48 -12.97
CA GLY A 26 -7.60 -14.45 -13.81
C GLY A 26 -7.35 -13.97 -15.25
N PHE A 27 -8.41 -13.93 -16.05
CA PHE A 27 -8.35 -13.59 -17.48
C PHE A 27 -7.84 -12.16 -17.70
N TYR A 28 -8.39 -11.20 -16.96
CA TYR A 28 -8.02 -9.79 -17.09
C TYR A 28 -6.58 -9.53 -16.65
N GLY A 29 -6.13 -10.08 -15.52
CA GLY A 29 -4.75 -9.93 -15.08
C GLY A 29 -3.73 -10.51 -16.07
N ARG A 30 -4.01 -11.67 -16.67
CA ARG A 30 -3.15 -12.26 -17.71
C ARG A 30 -3.17 -11.47 -19.02
N ALA A 31 -4.35 -11.00 -19.45
CA ALA A 31 -4.49 -10.20 -20.66
C ALA A 31 -3.76 -8.86 -20.53
N THR A 32 -3.93 -8.15 -19.41
CA THR A 32 -3.23 -6.89 -19.12
C THR A 32 -1.72 -7.10 -19.08
N ARG A 33 -1.24 -8.19 -18.48
CA ARG A 33 0.19 -8.54 -18.48
C ARG A 33 0.75 -8.82 -19.87
N ALA A 34 -0.03 -9.49 -20.72
CA ALA A 34 0.37 -9.79 -22.10
C ALA A 34 0.45 -8.53 -22.97
N PHE A 35 -0.44 -7.56 -22.76
CA PHE A 35 -0.44 -6.30 -23.50
C PHE A 35 0.63 -5.31 -23.03
N LEU A 36 0.88 -5.21 -21.72
CA LEU A 36 1.83 -4.24 -21.15
C LEU A 36 3.27 -4.76 -21.08
N GLY A 37 3.49 -6.08 -21.12
CA GLY A 37 4.80 -6.65 -20.82
C GLY A 37 5.12 -6.65 -19.32
N ASN A 38 6.17 -7.38 -18.92
CA ASN A 38 6.44 -7.64 -17.49
C ASN A 38 6.87 -6.40 -16.70
N ASP A 39 7.67 -5.50 -17.29
CA ASP A 39 8.20 -4.32 -16.60
C ASP A 39 7.11 -3.26 -16.35
N ASP A 40 6.26 -2.99 -17.35
CA ASP A 40 5.17 -2.03 -17.18
C ASP A 40 4.02 -2.62 -16.35
N PHE A 41 3.82 -3.94 -16.41
CA PHE A 41 2.87 -4.60 -15.50
C PHE A 41 3.32 -4.52 -14.03
N ALA A 42 4.62 -4.66 -13.76
CA ALA A 42 5.16 -4.45 -12.42
C ALA A 42 4.94 -3.01 -11.93
N ARG A 43 5.11 -2.00 -12.81
CA ARG A 43 4.79 -0.59 -12.49
C ARG A 43 3.30 -0.35 -12.24
N VAL A 44 2.42 -1.01 -12.99
CA VAL A 44 0.96 -0.96 -12.75
C VAL A 44 0.62 -1.62 -11.42
N GLN A 45 1.22 -2.77 -11.11
CA GLN A 45 1.05 -3.45 -9.83
C GLN A 45 1.55 -2.60 -8.65
N GLN A 46 2.70 -1.94 -8.81
CA GLN A 46 3.25 -1.01 -7.81
C GLN A 46 2.32 0.19 -7.61
N SER A 47 1.79 0.75 -8.70
CA SER A 47 0.83 1.86 -8.64
C SER A 47 -0.46 1.46 -7.92
N ILE A 48 -1.01 0.27 -8.22
CA ILE A 48 -2.22 -0.24 -7.55
C ILE A 48 -1.93 -0.62 -6.09
N GLY A 49 -0.77 -1.20 -5.78
CA GLY A 49 -0.34 -1.48 -4.41
C GLY A 49 -0.19 -0.21 -3.58
N ALA A 50 0.31 0.88 -4.18
CA ALA A 50 0.35 2.19 -3.53
C ALA A 50 -1.05 2.73 -3.23
N TYR A 51 -2.03 2.53 -4.11
CA TYR A 51 -3.44 2.88 -3.87
C TYR A 51 -4.07 2.09 -2.71
N HIS A 52 -3.75 0.81 -2.57
CA HIS A 52 -4.29 -0.04 -1.50
C HIS A 52 -3.66 0.25 -0.13
N SER A 53 -2.37 0.62 -0.11
CA SER A 53 -1.63 0.84 1.14
C SER A 53 -2.24 1.92 2.06
N GLY A 54 -2.82 3.00 1.55
CA GLY A 54 -3.43 4.05 2.38
C GLY A 54 -4.77 3.67 3.01
N LEU A 55 -5.65 3.00 2.25
CA LEU A 55 -6.98 2.58 2.73
C LEU A 55 -6.93 1.30 3.56
N ASP A 56 -6.03 0.38 3.24
CA ASP A 56 -5.88 -0.88 3.97
C ASP A 56 -5.24 -0.65 5.35
N VAL A 57 -4.30 0.29 5.49
CA VAL A 57 -3.63 0.53 6.77
C VAL A 57 -4.58 1.06 7.85
N GLN A 58 -5.48 1.99 7.54
CA GLN A 58 -6.44 2.48 8.54
C GLN A 58 -7.41 1.38 9.00
N GLN A 59 -7.82 0.50 8.08
CA GLN A 59 -8.66 -0.65 8.42
C GLN A 59 -7.90 -1.68 9.26
N LEU A 60 -6.63 -1.92 8.96
CA LEU A 60 -5.76 -2.80 9.76
C LEU A 60 -5.57 -2.24 11.18
N LEU A 61 -5.32 -0.94 11.31
CA LEU A 61 -5.21 -0.27 12.61
C LEU A 61 -6.52 -0.36 13.39
N ALA A 62 -7.66 -0.10 12.75
CA ALA A 62 -8.98 -0.23 13.36
C ALA A 62 -9.31 -1.68 13.78
N ALA A 63 -8.79 -2.67 13.05
CA ALA A 63 -8.88 -4.09 13.39
C ALA A 63 -7.92 -4.53 14.51
N GLY A 64 -7.11 -3.60 15.05
CA GLY A 64 -6.15 -3.89 16.11
C GLY A 64 -4.89 -4.60 15.62
N ALA A 65 -4.50 -4.42 14.35
CA ALA A 65 -3.26 -4.97 13.84
C ALA A 65 -2.06 -4.45 14.66
N PRO A 66 -1.09 -5.31 15.00
CA PRO A 66 0.08 -4.90 15.77
C PRO A 66 0.91 -3.88 14.99
N THR A 67 1.32 -2.82 15.68
CA THR A 67 2.21 -1.79 15.14
C THR A 67 3.62 -1.96 15.68
N MET A 68 4.60 -1.58 14.86
CA MET A 68 6.01 -1.61 15.21
C MET A 68 6.61 -0.21 15.02
N PRO A 69 7.19 0.40 16.06
CA PRO A 69 7.83 1.70 15.94
C PRO A 69 9.16 1.60 15.18
N ALA A 70 9.39 2.51 14.25
CA ALA A 70 10.61 2.63 13.47
C ALA A 70 11.07 4.09 13.38
N ALA A 71 12.39 4.31 13.40
CA ALA A 71 12.98 5.63 13.20
C ALA A 71 13.22 5.87 11.70
N VAL A 72 12.93 7.08 11.23
CA VAL A 72 13.21 7.48 9.84
C VAL A 72 14.69 7.78 9.69
N VAL A 73 15.39 6.97 8.89
CA VAL A 73 16.82 7.12 8.61
C VAL A 73 17.04 8.05 7.41
N SER A 74 16.25 7.89 6.36
CA SER A 74 16.27 8.78 5.20
C SER A 74 14.92 8.82 4.49
N ILE A 75 14.68 9.93 3.80
CA ILE A 75 13.51 10.16 2.96
C ILE A 75 13.98 10.69 1.60
N SER A 76 13.37 10.22 0.52
CA SER A 76 13.61 10.72 -0.83
C SER A 76 12.29 10.88 -1.57
N ASP A 77 12.08 12.05 -2.16
CA ASP A 77 10.90 12.30 -2.99
C ASP A 77 11.08 11.60 -4.34
N THR A 78 10.05 10.88 -4.78
CA THR A 78 10.03 10.21 -6.08
C THR A 78 9.61 11.16 -7.22
N GLY A 79 9.11 12.36 -6.89
CA GLY A 79 8.51 13.30 -7.82
C GLY A 79 7.10 12.92 -8.28
N LYS A 80 6.55 11.81 -7.77
CA LYS A 80 5.20 11.33 -8.08
C LYS A 80 4.21 11.78 -7.01
N LEU A 81 3.01 12.10 -7.44
CA LEU A 81 1.90 12.49 -6.57
C LEU A 81 0.69 11.57 -6.79
N VAL A 82 -0.07 11.31 -5.74
CA VAL A 82 -1.38 10.65 -5.78
C VAL A 82 -2.35 11.50 -4.98
N ASN A 83 -3.45 11.94 -5.60
CA ASN A 83 -4.39 12.88 -4.96
C ASN A 83 -3.69 14.11 -4.36
N PHE A 84 -2.69 14.61 -5.08
CA PHE A 84 -1.74 15.64 -4.65
C PHE A 84 -0.78 15.24 -3.53
N ASP A 85 -0.99 14.17 -2.78
CA ASP A 85 -0.05 13.70 -1.76
C ASP A 85 1.21 13.06 -2.39
N PRO A 86 2.42 13.37 -1.89
CA PRO A 86 3.65 12.85 -2.45
C PRO A 86 3.88 11.37 -2.16
N ILE A 87 4.45 10.67 -3.14
CA ILE A 87 5.04 9.35 -2.96
C ILE A 87 6.51 9.53 -2.60
N VAL A 88 6.92 8.97 -1.47
CA VAL A 88 8.30 9.04 -0.97
C VAL A 88 8.89 7.65 -0.78
N ASP A 89 10.19 7.54 -1.01
CA ASP A 89 11.01 6.40 -0.61
C ASP A 89 11.55 6.65 0.79
N LEU A 90 11.22 5.76 1.73
CA LEU A 90 11.65 5.80 3.12
C LEU A 90 12.64 4.67 3.40
N VAL A 91 13.69 5.02 4.13
CA VAL A 91 14.56 4.05 4.82
C VAL A 91 14.29 4.17 6.30
N LEU A 92 13.85 3.08 6.92
CA LEU A 92 13.40 3.03 8.29
C LEU A 92 14.21 2.03 9.07
N GLN A 93 14.42 2.30 10.36
CA GLN A 93 15.07 1.38 11.29
C GLN A 93 14.09 1.01 12.40
N PRO A 94 13.58 -0.24 12.41
CA PRO A 94 12.71 -0.71 13.48
C PRO A 94 13.40 -0.69 14.83
N SER A 95 12.64 -0.34 15.86
CA SER A 95 13.13 -0.31 17.24
C SER A 95 13.58 -1.70 17.68
N GLY A 96 14.80 -1.80 18.20
CA GLY A 96 15.37 -3.07 18.66
C GLY A 96 16.09 -3.88 17.56
N THR A 97 16.18 -3.36 16.33
CA THR A 97 16.95 -4.00 15.24
C THR A 97 17.93 -3.03 14.59
N ALA A 98 19.05 -3.56 14.08
CA ALA A 98 19.99 -2.82 13.25
C ALA A 98 19.60 -2.86 11.76
N ASP A 99 18.66 -3.72 11.39
CA ASP A 99 18.22 -3.91 10.02
C ASP A 99 17.42 -2.69 9.53
N ARG A 100 17.60 -2.38 8.25
CA ARG A 100 16.91 -1.28 7.58
C ARG A 100 15.82 -1.82 6.68
N ILE A 101 14.66 -1.19 6.76
CA ILE A 101 13.52 -1.46 5.89
C ILE A 101 13.43 -0.32 4.88
N THR A 102 13.36 -0.66 3.61
CA THR A 102 13.09 0.28 2.54
C THR A 102 11.65 0.11 2.06
N LEU A 103 10.87 1.17 2.04
CA LEU A 103 9.50 1.13 1.52
C LEU A 103 9.16 2.42 0.79
N GLN A 104 8.33 2.30 -0.25
CA GLN A 104 7.75 3.43 -0.96
C GLN A 104 6.31 3.61 -0.49
N THR A 105 5.93 4.81 -0.07
CA THR A 105 4.60 5.08 0.46
C THR A 105 4.11 6.47 0.08
N ILE A 106 2.79 6.63 0.07
CA ILE A 106 2.15 7.95 0.03
C ILE A 106 2.21 8.55 1.44
N VAL A 107 2.56 9.82 1.55
CA VAL A 107 2.52 10.58 2.81
C VAL A 107 1.69 11.84 2.64
N SER A 108 1.00 12.26 3.70
CA SER A 108 0.22 13.51 3.66
C SER A 108 1.14 14.73 3.55
N LYS A 109 0.77 15.71 2.73
CA LYS A 109 1.48 17.01 2.69
C LYS A 109 1.54 17.75 4.02
N LEU A 110 0.55 17.53 4.89
CA LEU A 110 0.48 18.20 6.19
C LEU A 110 1.48 17.61 7.18
N ARG A 111 1.86 16.34 6.98
CA ARG A 111 2.64 15.53 7.93
C ARG A 111 3.64 14.66 7.17
N ILE A 112 4.57 15.34 6.51
CA ILE A 112 5.70 14.67 5.86
C ILE A 112 6.72 14.32 6.96
N PRO A 113 7.03 13.03 7.19
CA PRO A 113 8.01 12.64 8.20
C PRO A 113 9.41 13.13 7.83
N ARG A 114 10.20 13.44 8.85
CA ARG A 114 11.59 13.90 8.74
C ARG A 114 12.55 12.84 9.24
N VAL A 115 13.81 12.98 8.86
CA VAL A 115 14.90 12.14 9.40
C VAL A 115 14.97 12.32 10.91
N GLY A 116 14.99 11.20 11.64
CA GLY A 116 14.95 11.14 13.10
C GLY A 116 13.55 11.00 13.68
N ASP A 117 12.48 11.22 12.91
CA ASP A 117 11.12 11.05 13.40
C ASP A 117 10.82 9.58 13.68
N GLN A 118 9.94 9.35 14.67
CA GLN A 118 9.42 8.03 14.99
C GLN A 118 8.11 7.81 14.24
N VAL A 119 8.02 6.71 13.50
CA VAL A 119 6.86 6.31 12.71
C VAL A 119 6.41 4.91 13.08
N LEU A 120 5.17 4.57 12.75
CA LEU A 120 4.60 3.25 12.97
C LEU A 120 4.56 2.47 11.66
N LEU A 121 4.85 1.18 11.77
CA LEU A 121 4.74 0.21 10.70
C LEU A 121 3.71 -0.86 11.07
N VAL A 122 2.98 -1.33 10.08
CA VAL A 122 2.07 -2.48 10.19
C VAL A 122 2.54 -3.57 9.23
N ALA A 123 2.40 -4.84 9.61
CA ALA A 123 2.74 -5.94 8.72
C ALA A 123 1.80 -5.95 7.49
N ASP A 124 2.38 -6.12 6.30
CA ASP A 124 1.61 -6.19 5.05
C ASP A 124 0.95 -7.58 4.92
N PRO A 125 -0.39 -7.70 4.97
CA PRO A 125 -1.06 -8.98 4.77
C PRO A 125 -0.95 -9.50 3.34
N ALA A 126 -0.71 -8.62 2.35
CA ALA A 126 -0.56 -9.00 0.96
C ALA A 126 0.86 -9.52 0.64
N ARG A 127 1.86 -9.17 1.47
CA ARG A 127 3.25 -9.59 1.30
C ARG A 127 3.85 -10.01 2.64
N ALA A 128 4.01 -11.32 2.82
CA ALA A 128 4.69 -11.87 4.00
C ALA A 128 6.10 -11.28 4.17
N GLY A 129 6.38 -10.72 5.35
CA GLY A 129 7.64 -10.00 5.65
C GLY A 129 7.70 -8.56 5.11
N GLY A 130 6.65 -8.10 4.42
CA GLY A 130 6.49 -6.71 4.02
C GLY A 130 5.91 -5.85 5.16
N TYR A 131 6.13 -4.55 5.06
CA TYR A 131 5.62 -3.57 6.00
C TYR A 131 4.94 -2.42 5.26
N LEU A 132 3.89 -1.89 5.87
CA LEU A 132 3.14 -0.72 5.42
C LEU A 132 3.36 0.43 6.41
N TYR A 133 3.43 1.65 5.87
CA TYR A 133 3.55 2.86 6.67
C TYR A 133 2.21 3.23 7.33
N ALA A 134 2.22 3.43 8.65
CA ALA A 134 1.05 3.72 9.47
C ALA A 134 1.00 5.15 10.02
N GLY A 135 1.87 6.04 9.53
CA GLY A 135 1.97 7.39 10.07
C GLY A 135 2.88 7.45 11.30
N ASP A 136 2.78 8.52 12.06
CA ASP A 136 3.59 8.80 13.26
C ASP A 136 2.87 8.48 14.57
N GLY A 137 1.77 7.71 14.51
CA GLY A 137 1.02 7.27 15.70
C GLY A 137 0.20 8.35 16.39
N VAL A 138 0.23 9.59 15.91
CA VAL A 138 -0.68 10.64 16.36
C VAL A 138 -1.93 10.56 15.50
N THR A 139 -2.96 9.89 16.00
CA THR A 139 -4.30 9.94 15.40
C THR A 139 -4.78 11.39 15.45
N PRO A 140 -5.24 12.00 14.34
CA PRO A 140 -5.94 13.28 14.41
C PRO A 140 -7.29 13.16 15.14
#